data_AF-A0A7I7LI99-F1
#
_entry.id   AF-A0A7I7LI99-F1
#
_cell.length_a   1.000
_cell.length_b   1.000
_cell.length_c   1.000
_cell.angle_alpha   90.00
_cell.angle_beta   90.00
_cell.angle_gamma   90.00
#
_symmetry.space_group_name_H-M   'P 1'
#
loop_
_entity.id
_entity.type
_entity.pdbx_description
1 polymer ?
#
loop_
_entity_poly.entity_id
_entity_poly.type
_entity_poly.pdbx_seq_one_letter_code
_entity_poly.pdbx_strand_id
1 'polypeptide(L)'
;MPIGECPTVGVGGLVLGGGFGQCTRHFGLTSDFLAEATVVTASGQIQVTNAVTNANLFWGVRGGAGCVGIVTELVFHTVPIQQVTGVTLGWRWDAAVEAILLFTQLMHTAPSELDLQLSIRTTGADRYADEASAGPADVIPGTPRVRIDGQFLGNRDDARSLMRPLLEHPAALHASIR
;
A
#
# COMPACT_ATOMS: atom_id res chain seq x y z
N MET A 1 6.18 -8.35 -7.17
CA MET A 1 4.71 -8.35 -7.09
C MET A 1 4.30 -7.40 -5.97
N PRO A 2 3.15 -6.72 -6.08
CA PRO A 2 2.58 -5.90 -5.01
C PRO A 2 2.26 -6.77 -3.79
N ILE A 3 2.49 -6.25 -2.59
CA ILE A 3 2.13 -6.87 -1.30
C ILE A 3 1.76 -5.77 -0.30
N GLY A 4 1.19 -6.15 0.85
CA GLY A 4 0.88 -5.23 1.94
C GLY A 4 2.13 -4.66 2.62
N GLU A 5 1.94 -3.56 3.36
CA GLU A 5 3.04 -2.83 4.02
C GLU A 5 3.46 -3.44 5.36
N CYS A 6 2.54 -4.09 6.06
CA CYS A 6 2.79 -4.66 7.38
C CYS A 6 3.50 -6.03 7.24
N PRO A 7 4.74 -6.19 7.72
CA PRO A 7 5.54 -7.41 7.49
C PRO A 7 4.98 -8.65 8.19
N THR A 8 4.09 -8.47 9.18
CA THR A 8 3.46 -9.55 9.94
C THR A 8 2.18 -10.10 9.29
N VAL A 9 1.70 -9.49 8.21
CA VAL A 9 0.49 -9.93 7.52
C VAL A 9 0.77 -11.22 6.75
N GLY A 10 -0.06 -12.24 6.95
CA GLY A 10 0.04 -13.51 6.22
C GLY A 10 -0.40 -13.36 4.76
N VAL A 11 0.43 -13.84 3.83
CA VAL A 11 0.18 -13.75 2.38
C VAL A 11 -1.12 -14.43 1.94
N GLY A 12 -1.51 -15.53 2.59
CA GLY A 12 -2.71 -16.27 2.25
C GLY A 12 -3.99 -15.45 2.36
N GLY A 13 -4.24 -14.83 3.52
CA GLY A 13 -5.42 -13.96 3.66
C GLY A 13 -5.36 -12.74 2.74
N LEU A 14 -4.17 -12.17 2.56
CA LEU A 14 -3.95 -10.99 1.74
C LEU A 14 -4.31 -11.22 0.26
N VAL A 15 -3.78 -12.27 -0.37
CA VAL A 15 -4.06 -12.54 -1.79
C VAL A 15 -5.50 -13.00 -2.02
N LEU A 16 -6.07 -13.77 -1.09
CA LEU A 16 -7.43 -14.30 -1.23
C LEU A 16 -8.50 -13.20 -1.12
N GLY A 17 -8.19 -12.10 -0.45
CA GLY A 17 -9.00 -10.88 -0.44
C GLY A 17 -8.69 -9.89 -1.57
N GLY A 18 -7.75 -10.21 -2.46
CA GLY A 18 -7.26 -9.34 -3.53
C GLY A 18 -5.82 -8.86 -3.26
N GLY A 19 -5.63 -8.17 -2.13
CA GLY A 19 -4.30 -7.75 -1.66
C GLY A 19 -3.87 -6.41 -2.24
N PHE A 20 -4.24 -5.35 -1.52
CA PHE A 20 -3.86 -3.97 -1.78
C PHE A 20 -2.65 -3.57 -0.94
N GLY A 21 -1.74 -2.79 -1.54
CA GLY A 21 -0.57 -2.22 -0.88
C GLY A 21 0.27 -1.39 -1.85
N GLN A 22 1.54 -1.21 -1.51
CA GLN A 22 2.47 -0.45 -2.34
C GLN A 22 2.61 -1.04 -3.76
N CYS A 23 2.74 -0.18 -4.76
CA CYS A 23 2.76 -0.48 -6.19
C CYS A 23 1.43 -0.94 -6.78
N THR A 24 0.34 -1.04 -6.00
CA THR A 24 -0.93 -1.54 -6.55
C THR A 24 -1.46 -0.62 -7.65
N ARG A 25 -1.23 0.70 -7.53
CA ARG A 25 -1.58 1.68 -8.57
C ARG A 25 -0.91 1.40 -9.93
N HIS A 26 0.31 0.89 -9.93
CA HIS A 26 1.09 0.66 -11.15
C HIS A 26 0.90 -0.75 -11.70
N PHE A 27 0.85 -1.76 -10.83
CA PHE A 27 0.91 -3.16 -11.23
C PHE A 27 -0.42 -3.92 -11.08
N GLY A 28 -1.39 -3.43 -10.32
CA GLY A 28 -2.59 -4.17 -9.93
C GLY A 28 -2.49 -4.81 -8.54
N LEU A 29 -3.48 -5.61 -8.16
CA LEU A 29 -3.55 -6.26 -6.85
C LEU A 29 -2.59 -7.44 -6.75
N THR A 30 -2.33 -7.91 -5.53
CA THR A 30 -1.53 -9.14 -5.30
C THR A 30 -2.14 -10.35 -6.02
N SER A 31 -3.48 -10.42 -6.06
CA SER A 31 -4.23 -11.47 -6.76
C SER A 31 -4.05 -11.45 -8.28
N ASP A 32 -3.73 -10.29 -8.87
CA ASP A 32 -3.50 -10.18 -10.32
C ASP A 32 -2.18 -10.88 -10.72
N PHE A 33 -1.27 -11.05 -9.75
CA PHE A 33 0.00 -11.75 -9.91
C PHE A 33 -0.10 -13.24 -9.57
N LEU A 34 -1.23 -13.72 -9.04
CA LEU A 34 -1.41 -15.14 -8.75
C LEU A 34 -1.45 -15.91 -10.07
N ALA A 35 -0.55 -16.87 -10.23
CA ALA A 35 -0.46 -17.73 -11.41
C ALA A 35 -1.20 -19.05 -11.20
N GLU A 36 -1.08 -19.61 -10.00
CA GLU A 36 -1.68 -20.90 -9.63
C GLU A 36 -1.86 -20.99 -8.11
N ALA A 37 -2.84 -21.79 -7.67
CA ALA A 37 -3.03 -22.13 -6.27
C ALA A 37 -3.37 -23.62 -6.10
N THR A 38 -3.01 -24.18 -4.95
CA THR A 38 -3.46 -25.50 -4.50
C THR A 38 -4.47 -25.35 -3.38
N VAL A 39 -5.65 -25.93 -3.55
CA VAL A 39 -6.80 -25.75 -2.66
C VAL A 39 -7.30 -27.10 -2.17
N VAL A 40 -7.47 -27.25 -0.86
CA VAL A 40 -8.25 -28.32 -0.24
C VAL A 40 -9.70 -27.89 -0.19
N THR A 41 -10.55 -28.54 -0.98
CA THR A 41 -11.98 -28.22 -1.07
C THR A 41 -12.75 -28.72 0.17
N ALA A 42 -14.00 -28.28 0.32
CA ALA A 42 -14.88 -28.73 1.40
C ALA A 42 -15.12 -30.26 1.43
N SER A 43 -14.99 -30.94 0.28
CA SER A 43 -15.06 -32.40 0.19
C SER A 43 -13.75 -33.12 0.52
N GLY A 44 -12.72 -32.38 0.96
CA GLY A 44 -11.40 -32.91 1.28
C GLY A 44 -10.53 -33.24 0.08
N GLN A 45 -10.92 -32.81 -1.13
CA GLN A 45 -10.14 -33.03 -2.35
C GLN A 45 -9.08 -31.94 -2.52
N ILE A 46 -7.89 -32.33 -2.96
CA ILE A 46 -6.82 -31.39 -3.32
C ILE A 46 -6.96 -31.05 -4.81
N GLN A 47 -7.11 -29.77 -5.12
CA GLN A 47 -7.22 -29.29 -6.50
C GLN A 47 -6.17 -28.21 -6.78
N VAL A 48 -5.48 -28.38 -7.90
CA VAL A 48 -4.68 -27.31 -8.50
C VAL A 48 -5.61 -26.44 -9.35
N THR A 49 -5.46 -25.12 -9.26
CA THR A 49 -6.29 -24.17 -9.99
C THR A 49 -5.48 -23.01 -10.56
N ASN A 50 -5.70 -22.71 -11.84
CA ASN A 50 -5.04 -21.64 -12.59
C ASN A 50 -5.98 -21.15 -13.72
N ALA A 51 -5.48 -20.32 -14.63
CA ALA A 51 -6.28 -19.74 -15.72
C ALA A 51 -6.89 -20.77 -16.69
N VAL A 52 -6.34 -22.00 -16.74
CA VAL A 52 -6.77 -23.06 -17.68
C VAL A 52 -7.40 -24.24 -16.94
N THR A 53 -6.86 -24.59 -15.76
CA THR A 53 -7.31 -25.71 -14.92
C THR A 53 -8.18 -25.20 -13.78
N ASN A 54 -9.41 -25.73 -13.66
CA ASN A 54 -10.38 -25.33 -12.63
C ASN A 54 -10.61 -23.80 -12.60
N ALA A 55 -10.72 -23.14 -13.76
CA ALA A 55 -10.72 -21.68 -13.88
C ALA A 55 -11.79 -20.95 -13.02
N ASN A 56 -12.94 -21.58 -12.75
CA ASN A 56 -13.95 -21.02 -11.85
C ASN A 56 -13.47 -20.96 -10.39
N LEU A 57 -12.74 -21.98 -9.95
CA LEU A 57 -12.09 -22.00 -8.64
C LEU A 57 -10.97 -20.96 -8.59
N PHE A 58 -10.20 -20.82 -9.68
CA PHE A 58 -9.14 -19.83 -9.82
C PHE A 58 -9.67 -18.39 -9.77
N TRP A 59 -10.83 -18.14 -10.37
CA TRP A 59 -11.54 -16.88 -10.25
C TRP A 59 -11.93 -16.62 -8.78
N GLY A 60 -12.45 -17.64 -8.08
CA GLY A 60 -12.86 -17.53 -6.69
C GLY A 60 -11.72 -17.30 -5.68
N VAL A 61 -10.53 -17.87 -5.89
CA VAL A 61 -9.37 -17.60 -5.02
C VAL A 61 -8.85 -16.17 -5.17
N ARG A 62 -9.15 -15.45 -6.26
CA ARG A 62 -8.68 -14.08 -6.53
C ARG A 62 -9.68 -13.01 -6.04
N GLY A 63 -10.08 -13.08 -4.77
CA GLY A 63 -10.97 -12.09 -4.15
C GLY A 63 -12.14 -12.67 -3.34
N GLY A 64 -12.35 -13.99 -3.36
CA GLY A 64 -13.42 -14.66 -2.62
C GLY A 64 -13.15 -14.90 -1.14
N ALA A 65 -12.11 -14.29 -0.55
CA ALA A 65 -11.86 -14.23 0.90
C ALA A 65 -12.00 -15.58 1.64
N GLY A 66 -11.38 -16.65 1.11
CA GLY A 66 -11.35 -17.98 1.75
C GLY A 66 -12.61 -18.83 1.55
N CYS A 67 -13.63 -18.34 0.85
CA CYS A 67 -14.89 -19.08 0.64
C CYS A 67 -14.78 -20.33 -0.26
N VAL A 68 -13.61 -20.58 -0.83
CA VAL A 68 -13.38 -21.64 -1.84
C VAL A 68 -12.65 -22.88 -1.30
N GLY A 69 -12.24 -22.86 -0.03
CA GLY A 69 -11.50 -23.93 0.62
C GLY A 69 -10.23 -23.45 1.32
N ILE A 70 -9.38 -24.38 1.74
CA ILE A 70 -8.09 -24.08 2.38
C ILE A 70 -7.02 -24.02 1.30
N VAL A 71 -6.44 -22.84 1.07
CA VAL A 71 -5.32 -22.69 0.14
C VAL A 71 -4.03 -23.04 0.83
N THR A 72 -3.32 -24.03 0.30
CA THR A 72 -2.09 -24.57 0.89
C THR A 72 -0.84 -24.17 0.11
N GLU A 73 -0.98 -23.77 -1.14
CA GLU A 73 0.12 -23.31 -2.00
C GLU A 73 -0.33 -22.17 -2.90
N LEU A 74 0.57 -21.22 -3.15
CA LEU A 74 0.37 -20.04 -3.99
C LEU A 74 1.61 -19.85 -4.86
N VAL A 75 1.42 -19.78 -6.17
CA VAL A 75 2.48 -19.51 -7.15
C VAL A 75 2.23 -18.14 -7.77
N PHE A 76 3.25 -17.29 -7.79
CA PHE A 76 3.13 -15.92 -8.27
C PHE A 76 4.05 -15.62 -9.44
N HIS A 77 3.58 -14.78 -10.36
CA HIS A 77 4.46 -14.02 -11.23
C HIS A 77 5.18 -12.92 -10.43
N THR A 78 6.35 -12.51 -10.90
CA THR A 78 7.10 -11.40 -10.32
C THR A 78 7.53 -10.42 -11.41
N VAL A 79 7.78 -9.17 -10.99
CA VAL A 79 8.27 -8.11 -11.86
C VAL A 79 9.56 -7.57 -11.25
N PRO A 80 10.58 -7.28 -12.08
CA PRO A 80 11.80 -6.66 -11.60
C PRO A 80 11.53 -5.20 -11.20
N ILE A 81 12.07 -4.80 -10.04
CA ILE A 81 12.06 -3.41 -9.60
C ILE A 81 13.51 -2.98 -9.42
N GLN A 82 13.92 -1.93 -10.12
CA GLN A 82 15.29 -1.44 -10.07
C GLN A 82 15.47 -0.32 -9.04
N GLN A 83 14.56 0.65 -9.06
CA GLN A 83 14.66 1.84 -8.22
C GLN A 83 13.30 2.22 -7.64
N VAL A 84 13.28 2.44 -6.34
CA VAL A 84 12.11 2.91 -5.59
C VAL A 84 12.57 4.03 -4.68
N THR A 85 11.79 5.11 -4.67
CA THR A 85 11.96 6.21 -3.72
C THR A 85 10.85 6.13 -2.69
N GLY A 86 11.19 5.98 -1.42
CA GLY A 86 10.23 6.02 -0.31
C GLY A 86 9.91 7.46 0.08
N VAL A 87 8.65 7.72 0.43
CA VAL A 87 8.14 9.05 0.77
C VAL A 87 7.42 9.00 2.10
N THR A 88 7.74 9.96 2.95
CA THR A 88 6.98 10.25 4.17
C THR A 88 6.92 11.75 4.38
N LEU A 89 5.73 12.27 4.67
CA LEU A 89 5.47 13.70 4.80
C LEU A 89 4.46 13.95 5.92
N GLY A 90 4.82 14.81 6.87
CA GLY A 90 3.95 15.26 7.95
C GLY A 90 3.39 16.65 7.69
N TRP A 91 2.11 16.85 8.01
CA TRP A 91 1.39 18.12 7.86
C TRP A 91 0.72 18.54 9.16
N ARG A 92 0.63 19.86 9.37
CA ARG A 92 -0.09 20.43 10.51
C ARG A 92 -1.57 20.09 10.43
N TRP A 93 -2.18 19.91 11.60
CA TRP A 93 -3.60 19.61 11.72
C TRP A 93 -4.52 20.76 11.31
N ASP A 94 -4.13 22.01 11.58
CA ASP A 94 -4.92 23.18 11.22
C ASP A 94 -5.04 23.38 9.70
N ALA A 95 -4.19 22.72 8.92
CA ALA A 95 -4.25 22.67 7.46
C ALA A 95 -4.78 21.32 6.92
N ALA A 96 -5.44 20.49 7.74
CA ALA A 96 -5.84 19.13 7.33
C ALA A 96 -6.78 19.10 6.11
N VAL A 97 -7.74 20.02 6.05
CA VAL A 97 -8.68 20.12 4.91
C VAL A 97 -7.91 20.45 3.62
N GLU A 98 -7.00 21.41 3.68
CA GLU A 98 -6.15 21.79 2.55
C GLU A 98 -5.24 20.64 2.11
N ALA A 99 -4.65 19.91 3.06
CA ALA A 99 -3.85 18.73 2.79
C ALA A 99 -4.65 17.66 2.02
N ILE A 100 -5.89 17.38 2.46
CA ILE A 100 -6.77 16.39 1.80
C ILE A 100 -7.12 16.84 0.37
N LEU A 101 -7.44 18.11 0.18
CA LEU A 101 -7.80 18.65 -1.14
C LEU A 101 -6.60 18.61 -2.09
N LEU A 102 -5.44 19.09 -1.66
CA LEU A 102 -4.21 19.06 -2.45
C LEU A 102 -3.76 17.62 -2.76
N PHE A 103 -3.82 16.74 -1.77
CA PHE A 103 -3.53 15.31 -1.96
C PHE A 103 -4.46 14.69 -3.00
N THR A 104 -5.77 14.94 -2.89
CA THR A 104 -6.76 14.40 -3.82
C THR A 104 -6.52 14.93 -5.24
N GLN A 105 -6.28 16.22 -5.39
CA GLN A 105 -6.00 16.84 -6.69
C GLN A 105 -4.72 16.27 -7.31
N LEU A 106 -3.65 16.13 -6.53
CA LEU A 106 -2.39 15.57 -6.98
C LEU A 106 -2.56 14.11 -7.42
N MET A 107 -3.19 13.27 -6.58
CA MET A 107 -3.34 11.84 -6.87
C MET A 107 -4.30 11.54 -8.01
N HIS A 108 -5.20 12.47 -8.33
CA HIS A 108 -6.11 12.36 -9.47
C HIS A 108 -5.39 12.38 -10.82
N THR A 109 -4.31 13.17 -10.95
CA THR A 109 -3.52 13.29 -12.18
C THR A 109 -2.13 12.67 -12.09
N ALA A 110 -1.77 12.12 -10.93
CA ALA A 110 -0.46 11.52 -10.71
C ALA A 110 -0.22 10.31 -11.63
N PRO A 111 1.03 10.09 -12.09
CA PRO A 111 1.40 8.88 -12.79
C PRO A 111 1.14 7.64 -11.90
N SER A 112 0.99 6.46 -12.52
CA SER A 112 0.66 5.25 -11.78
C SER A 112 1.83 4.76 -10.90
N GLU A 113 3.05 5.14 -11.27
CA GLU A 113 4.30 4.93 -10.54
C GLU A 113 4.36 5.63 -9.19
N LEU A 114 3.57 6.71 -9.00
CA LEU A 114 3.42 7.39 -7.73
C LEU A 114 2.25 6.79 -6.96
N ASP A 115 2.56 6.22 -5.80
CA ASP A 115 1.60 5.61 -4.91
C ASP A 115 1.73 6.25 -3.53
N LEU A 116 0.70 6.97 -3.09
CA LEU A 116 0.67 7.69 -1.82
C LEU A 116 -0.62 7.38 -1.09
N GLN A 117 -0.53 7.32 0.24
CA GLN A 117 -1.62 7.20 1.18
C GLN A 117 -1.60 8.39 2.14
N LEU A 118 -2.76 9.00 2.33
CA LEU A 118 -2.97 9.99 3.39
C LEU A 118 -3.64 9.31 4.59
N SER A 119 -3.11 9.56 5.77
CA SER A 119 -3.69 9.12 7.04
C SER A 119 -3.75 10.27 8.04
N ILE A 120 -4.73 10.21 8.95
CA ILE A 120 -4.78 11.09 10.12
C ILE A 120 -4.27 10.25 11.30
N ARG A 121 -3.24 10.76 11.97
CA ARG A 121 -2.56 10.09 13.09
C ARG A 121 -2.55 11.01 14.31
N THR A 122 -2.38 10.44 15.48
CA THR A 122 -2.15 11.20 16.72
C THR A 122 -0.70 11.01 17.18
N THR A 123 -0.06 12.11 17.59
CA THR A 123 1.34 12.09 18.05
C THR A 123 1.51 11.17 19.26
N GLY A 124 2.57 10.37 19.28
CA GLY A 124 2.91 9.51 20.43
C GLY A 124 1.94 8.37 20.72
N ALA A 125 0.90 8.13 19.90
CA ALA A 125 -0.04 7.03 20.07
C ALA A 125 0.29 5.79 19.23
N ASP A 126 1.15 5.92 18.21
CA ASP A 126 1.54 4.81 17.34
C ASP A 126 2.55 3.89 18.05
N ARG A 127 2.18 2.62 18.27
CA ARG A 127 3.09 1.56 18.75
C ARG A 127 4.19 1.20 17.74
N TYR A 128 4.02 1.63 16.48
CA TYR A 128 5.02 1.60 15.42
C TYR A 128 5.46 3.05 15.14
N ALA A 129 6.13 3.68 16.11
CA ALA A 129 6.63 5.03 15.94
C ALA A 129 7.76 5.02 14.90
N ASP A 130 7.47 5.40 13.66
CA ASP A 130 8.51 5.97 12.80
C ASP A 130 8.64 7.48 13.05
N GLU A 131 9.74 8.06 12.58
CA GLU A 131 10.11 9.46 12.79
C GLU A 131 9.02 10.46 12.40
N ALA A 132 8.10 10.10 11.50
CA ALA A 132 7.04 11.00 11.05
C ALA A 132 5.82 11.01 11.97
N SER A 133 5.51 9.88 12.63
CA SER A 133 4.49 9.80 13.67
C SER A 133 4.99 10.26 15.04
N ALA A 134 6.30 10.16 15.31
CA ALA A 134 6.90 10.66 16.55
C ALA A 134 6.71 12.18 16.69
N GLY A 135 6.74 12.90 15.56
CA GLY A 135 6.79 14.36 15.56
C GLY A 135 8.09 14.88 16.19
N PRO A 136 8.36 16.19 16.13
CA PRO A 136 9.45 16.77 16.91
C PRO A 136 9.17 16.59 18.42
N ALA A 137 10.23 16.51 19.22
CA ALA A 137 10.15 16.16 20.64
C ALA A 137 9.32 17.14 21.51
N ASP A 138 8.99 18.31 20.96
CA ASP A 138 8.22 19.39 21.59
C ASP A 138 6.70 19.26 21.40
N VAL A 139 6.22 18.23 20.68
CA VAL A 139 4.78 18.08 20.40
C VAL A 139 4.07 17.37 21.55
N ILE A 140 2.94 17.95 21.98
CA ILE A 140 2.06 17.35 22.98
C ILE A 140 1.54 16.00 22.44
N PRO A 141 1.74 14.87 23.15
CA PRO A 141 1.16 13.59 22.78
C PRO A 141 -0.36 13.66 22.64
N GLY A 142 -0.93 12.91 21.70
CA GLY A 142 -2.36 12.93 21.40
C GLY A 142 -2.81 14.07 20.48
N THR A 143 -1.89 14.90 19.98
CA THR A 143 -2.21 15.94 19.00
C THR A 143 -2.42 15.30 17.62
N PRO A 144 -3.55 15.55 16.94
CA PRO A 144 -3.77 15.02 15.60
C PRO A 144 -2.80 15.64 14.58
N ARG A 145 -2.48 14.89 13.53
CA ARG A 145 -1.64 15.31 12.39
C ARG A 145 -2.10 14.61 11.12
N VAL A 146 -1.81 15.25 9.99
CA VAL A 146 -1.92 14.60 8.68
C VAL A 146 -0.57 13.99 8.34
N ARG A 147 -0.59 12.77 7.85
CA ARG A 147 0.58 12.02 7.41
C ARG A 147 0.33 11.49 6.00
N ILE A 148 1.29 11.69 5.12
CA ILE A 148 1.28 11.19 3.75
C ILE A 148 2.50 10.29 3.60
N ASP A 149 2.28 9.03 3.26
CA ASP A 149 3.33 8.04 3.03
C ASP A 149 3.18 7.38 1.68
N GLY A 150 4.24 6.78 1.19
CA GLY A 150 4.17 5.91 0.04
C GLY A 150 5.50 5.83 -0.67
N GLN A 151 5.44 5.71 -1.99
CA GLN A 151 6.62 5.53 -2.79
C GLN A 151 6.41 5.97 -4.24
N PHE A 152 7.54 6.15 -4.93
CA PHE A 152 7.60 6.38 -6.35
C PHE A 152 8.53 5.34 -7.01
N LEU A 153 8.06 4.69 -8.07
CA LEU A 153 8.88 3.81 -8.91
C LEU A 153 9.80 4.64 -9.81
N GLY A 154 10.89 5.13 -9.25
CA GLY A 154 11.84 5.98 -9.95
C GLY A 154 12.78 6.69 -8.99
N ASN A 155 13.46 7.73 -9.50
CA ASN A 155 14.44 8.48 -8.73
C ASN A 155 13.80 9.55 -7.82
N ARG A 156 14.63 10.05 -6.90
CA ARG A 156 14.26 11.00 -5.86
C ARG A 156 13.84 12.36 -6.42
N ASP A 157 14.48 12.83 -7.48
CA ASP A 157 14.27 14.16 -8.02
C ASP A 157 12.94 14.26 -8.76
N ASP A 158 12.58 13.21 -9.51
CA ASP A 158 11.27 13.08 -10.16
C ASP A 158 10.16 12.98 -9.11
N ALA A 159 10.36 12.17 -8.06
CA ALA A 159 9.42 12.07 -6.94
C ALA A 159 9.19 13.44 -6.28
N ARG A 160 10.27 14.19 -6.01
CA ARG A 160 10.20 15.56 -5.46
C ARG A 160 9.44 16.51 -6.37
N SER A 161 9.70 16.46 -7.67
CA SER A 161 9.04 17.32 -8.66
C SER A 161 7.53 17.08 -8.70
N LEU A 162 7.11 15.81 -8.71
CA LEU A 162 5.69 15.42 -8.69
C LEU A 162 4.97 15.88 -7.43
N MET A 163 5.64 15.78 -6.28
CA MET A 163 5.05 16.09 -4.97
C MET A 163 5.28 17.53 -4.52
N ARG A 164 5.86 18.37 -5.37
CA ARG A 164 6.20 19.76 -5.03
C ARG A 164 5.07 20.53 -4.35
N PRO A 165 3.80 20.48 -4.80
CA PRO A 165 2.70 21.18 -4.13
C PRO A 165 2.49 20.75 -2.67
N LEU A 166 2.79 19.49 -2.35
CA LEU A 166 2.68 18.96 -0.99
C LEU A 166 3.94 19.27 -0.15
N LEU A 167 5.11 19.28 -0.77
CA LEU A 167 6.40 19.43 -0.09
C LEU A 167 6.72 20.88 0.27
N GLU A 168 6.37 21.83 -0.61
CA GLU A 168 6.72 23.25 -0.45
C GLU A 168 5.63 24.06 0.26
N HIS A 169 4.54 23.41 0.67
CA HIS A 169 3.44 24.07 1.34
C HIS A 169 3.84 24.57 2.74
N PRO A 170 3.42 25.76 3.19
CA PRO A 170 3.77 26.29 4.52
C PRO A 170 3.33 25.41 5.70
N ALA A 171 2.34 24.53 5.51
CA ALA A 171 1.86 23.62 6.52
C ALA A 171 2.59 22.26 6.56
N ALA A 172 3.52 22.01 5.63
CA ALA A 172 4.40 20.85 5.66
C ALA A 172 5.39 21.00 6.83
N LEU A 173 5.58 19.93 7.61
CA LEU A 173 6.39 19.93 8.83
C LEU A 173 7.74 19.25 8.64
N HIS A 174 7.70 18.00 8.16
CA HIS A 174 8.88 17.21 7.88
C HIS A 174 8.61 16.32 6.66
N ALA A 175 9.61 16.20 5.78
CA ALA A 175 9.55 15.35 4.61
C ALA A 175 10.81 14.48 4.54
N SER A 176 10.63 13.17 4.48
CA SER A 176 11.68 12.20 4.19
C SER A 176 11.41 11.61 2.81
N ILE A 177 12.40 11.75 1.92
CA ILE A 177 12.35 11.19 0.57
C ILE A 177 13.66 10.45 0.39
N ARG A 178 13.60 9.12 0.42
CA ARG A 178 14.78 8.25 0.50
C ARG A 178 14.86 7.31 -0.69
#